data_AF-A0A7S1RLL7-F1
#
_entry.id   AF-A0A7S1RLL7-F1
#
_cell.length_a   1.000
_cell.length_b   1.000
_cell.length_c   1.000
_cell.angle_alpha   90.00
_cell.angle_beta   90.00
_cell.angle_gamma   90.00
#
_symmetry.space_group_name_H-M   'P 1'
#
loop_
_entity.id
_entity.type
_entity.pdbx_description
1 polymer ?
#
loop_
_entity_poly.entity_id
_entity_poly.type
_entity_poly.pdbx_seq_one_letter_code
_entity_poly.pdbx_strand_id
1 'polypeptide(L)'
;KQFRLEPAGAGARSRSEMGAGLPCSTVNDCCRKGIQEVNVPPGRGRLDQRVPGLRLDVPVAVEQSLAPKEAQGETDVGQPLSMPTPPSAPTPLSVPVWSRSPTPREGEAEDEDEDAQMQSPSCPLPVVLRQGAGGSDPAPQTSGQQERLLLVFELPDGSPRTVDFAGRKPPMGLDFARGLPISVHRVKAGGHAEELGVECGWTLRSVNGQSLDGATFHYAMHLLSSAATSAACSRERPEGADGNASGPLPPPPSLPMPTPGVAAHSPEPTGRDGGLLLTFRLPDGSERSVDFGGRKPPLGIDFDHDAAITVKKIRPGGHGDNLGVQPGWQMARVNGAPVEGKSVIEVFNLMKAAVLSSSRR
;
A
#
# COMPACT_ATOMS: atom_id res chain seq x y z
N LYS A 1 -56.79 34.47 13.17
CA LYS A 1 -56.84 35.64 12.26
C LYS A 1 -55.74 35.46 11.23
N GLN A 2 -56.13 35.07 10.02
CA GLN A 2 -55.26 34.84 8.87
C GLN A 2 -54.42 36.08 8.56
N PHE A 3 -53.14 35.89 8.27
CA PHE A 3 -52.33 36.87 7.55
C PHE A 3 -52.02 36.33 6.17
N ARG A 4 -52.51 37.07 5.19
CA ARG A 4 -52.44 36.87 3.74
C ARG A 4 -51.42 37.87 3.23
N LEU A 5 -50.36 37.43 2.57
CA LEU A 5 -49.45 38.26 1.79
C LEU A 5 -49.06 37.52 0.50
N GLU A 6 -49.74 37.89 -0.58
CA GLU A 6 -49.23 38.00 -1.96
C GLU A 6 -48.51 39.38 -2.07
N PRO A 7 -47.65 39.72 -3.06
CA PRO A 7 -47.88 39.45 -4.50
C PRO A 7 -46.65 39.40 -5.45
N ALA A 8 -46.97 39.31 -6.76
CA ALA A 8 -46.26 39.73 -7.98
C ALA A 8 -45.27 38.69 -8.58
N GLY A 9 -45.37 38.25 -9.84
CA GLY A 9 -45.88 38.89 -11.06
C GLY A 9 -44.73 38.93 -12.08
N ALA A 10 -44.51 37.84 -12.82
CA ALA A 10 -44.77 37.70 -14.26
C ALA A 10 -44.00 38.64 -15.23
N GLY A 11 -43.15 38.03 -16.06
CA GLY A 11 -43.25 38.19 -17.52
C GLY A 11 -42.13 38.94 -18.25
N ALA A 12 -41.24 38.19 -18.90
CA ALA A 12 -40.65 38.59 -20.18
C ALA A 12 -40.27 37.34 -21.00
N ARG A 13 -41.07 37.07 -22.04
CA ARG A 13 -40.70 36.21 -23.16
C ARG A 13 -39.87 37.03 -24.14
N SER A 14 -38.79 36.47 -24.68
CA SER A 14 -38.35 36.85 -26.02
C SER A 14 -37.75 35.65 -26.74
N ARG A 15 -38.34 35.38 -27.89
CA ARG A 15 -38.08 34.29 -28.83
C ARG A 15 -37.37 34.93 -30.02
N SER A 16 -36.24 34.40 -30.47
CA SER A 16 -35.70 34.68 -31.80
C SER A 16 -34.88 33.49 -32.27
N GLU A 17 -35.47 32.78 -33.23
CA GLU A 17 -34.79 31.91 -34.19
C GLU A 17 -33.90 32.72 -35.12
N MET A 18 -32.82 32.07 -35.59
CA MET A 18 -32.25 32.08 -36.96
C MET A 18 -30.72 32.12 -36.91
N GLY A 19 -30.09 31.20 -37.65
CA GLY A 19 -28.68 31.34 -38.03
C GLY A 19 -27.95 30.01 -38.23
N ALA A 20 -28.16 29.39 -39.39
CA ALA A 20 -27.26 28.35 -39.90
C ALA A 20 -25.88 28.94 -40.23
N GLY A 21 -24.81 28.18 -39.95
CA GLY A 21 -23.45 28.51 -40.34
C GLY A 21 -22.42 27.48 -39.85
N LEU A 22 -22.10 26.50 -40.70
CA LEU A 22 -20.82 25.76 -40.70
C LEU A 22 -19.72 26.69 -41.29
N PRO A 23 -18.42 26.31 -41.34
CA PRO A 23 -17.57 25.47 -40.47
C PRO A 23 -16.29 26.24 -40.03
N CYS A 24 -15.45 25.71 -39.12
CA CYS A 24 -13.98 25.90 -39.13
C CYS A 24 -13.24 25.10 -38.04
N SER A 25 -12.43 24.18 -38.54
CA SER A 25 -11.13 23.65 -38.12
C SER A 25 -10.31 24.41 -37.07
N THR A 26 -9.78 23.64 -36.10
CA THR A 26 -8.40 23.64 -35.58
C THR A 26 -7.81 24.83 -34.78
N VAL A 27 -7.08 24.44 -33.72
CA VAL A 27 -5.90 25.06 -33.05
C VAL A 27 -6.12 25.98 -31.83
N ASN A 28 -5.38 25.62 -30.76
CA ASN A 28 -4.81 26.37 -29.63
C ASN A 28 -5.56 26.40 -28.29
N ASP A 29 -5.01 25.84 -27.20
CA ASP A 29 -3.78 26.24 -26.46
C ASP A 29 -4.06 27.41 -25.51
N CYS A 30 -4.21 27.10 -24.22
CA CYS A 30 -4.17 28.07 -23.11
C CYS A 30 -4.04 27.34 -21.77
N CYS A 31 -2.80 27.21 -21.27
CA CYS A 31 -2.44 27.55 -19.88
C CYS A 31 -0.96 27.24 -19.60
N ARG A 32 -0.08 28.19 -19.96
CA ARG A 32 1.30 28.27 -19.45
C ARG A 32 1.55 29.68 -18.93
N LYS A 33 1.52 29.83 -17.60
CA LYS A 33 2.08 30.95 -16.82
C LYS A 33 2.75 30.27 -15.62
N GLY A 34 3.97 30.54 -15.19
CA GLY A 34 4.97 31.55 -15.52
C GLY A 34 5.86 31.63 -14.28
N ILE A 35 7.15 31.28 -14.38
CA ILE A 35 8.14 31.48 -13.31
C ILE A 35 9.33 32.20 -13.95
N GLN A 36 9.72 33.29 -13.31
CA GLN A 36 10.75 34.24 -13.72
C GLN A 36 12.13 33.59 -13.84
N GLU A 37 12.75 33.80 -14.99
CA GLU A 37 14.16 33.54 -15.25
C GLU A 37 14.99 34.70 -14.67
N VAL A 38 15.93 34.38 -13.78
CA VAL A 38 16.94 35.32 -13.30
C VAL A 38 18.18 35.18 -14.18
N ASN A 39 18.54 36.29 -14.79
CA ASN A 39 19.62 36.50 -15.73
C ASN A 39 20.99 36.46 -15.01
N VAL A 40 21.91 35.59 -15.45
CA VAL A 40 23.32 35.56 -15.00
C VAL A 40 24.24 35.57 -16.24
N PRO A 41 25.22 36.50 -16.33
CA PRO A 41 26.02 36.72 -17.55
C PRO A 41 27.18 35.72 -17.73
N PRO A 42 27.71 35.58 -18.97
CA PRO A 42 28.70 34.56 -19.32
C PRO A 42 30.14 35.00 -19.00
N GLY A 43 30.81 34.23 -18.14
CA GLY A 43 32.24 34.36 -17.85
C GLY A 43 33.08 33.35 -18.65
N ARG A 44 33.94 33.88 -19.54
CA ARG A 44 35.02 33.15 -20.24
C ARG A 44 36.04 32.60 -19.24
N GLY A 45 36.57 31.41 -19.50
CA GLY A 45 37.68 30.87 -18.70
C GLY A 45 38.19 29.51 -19.17
N ARG A 46 38.91 29.52 -20.30
CA ARG A 46 39.73 28.42 -20.82
C ARG A 46 40.94 28.25 -19.89
N LEU A 47 41.12 27.09 -19.25
CA LEU A 47 42.44 26.67 -18.79
C LEU A 47 42.64 25.16 -18.99
N ASP A 48 43.65 24.89 -19.79
CA ASP A 48 44.29 23.62 -20.11
C ASP A 48 45.04 23.14 -18.87
N GLN A 49 44.74 21.93 -18.36
CA GLN A 49 45.66 21.21 -17.48
C GLN A 49 45.67 19.72 -17.84
N ARG A 50 46.70 19.36 -18.61
CA ARG A 50 47.30 18.02 -18.67
C ARG A 50 47.67 17.57 -17.26
N VAL A 51 47.32 16.33 -16.92
CA VAL A 51 47.94 15.59 -15.81
C VAL A 51 48.56 14.32 -16.40
N PRO A 52 49.86 14.05 -16.15
CA PRO A 52 50.58 12.93 -16.74
C PRO A 52 50.34 11.62 -15.98
N GLY A 53 50.65 10.52 -16.66
CA GLY A 53 50.27 9.18 -16.28
C GLY A 53 50.97 8.61 -15.05
N LEU A 54 50.26 7.69 -14.41
CA LEU A 54 50.81 6.70 -13.49
C LEU A 54 50.50 5.32 -14.08
N ARG A 55 51.51 4.74 -14.73
CA ARG A 55 51.61 3.30 -14.99
C ARG A 55 51.88 2.62 -13.65
N LEU A 56 51.00 1.72 -13.23
CA LEU A 56 51.31 0.70 -12.24
C LEU A 56 51.47 -0.61 -12.99
N ASP A 57 52.72 -0.99 -13.21
CA ASP A 57 53.14 -2.34 -13.56
C ASP A 57 52.77 -3.28 -12.41
N VAL A 58 51.91 -4.25 -12.69
CA VAL A 58 51.63 -5.38 -11.79
C VAL A 58 52.47 -6.56 -12.27
N PRO A 59 53.42 -7.08 -11.47
CA PRO A 59 54.15 -8.26 -11.83
C PRO A 59 53.27 -9.52 -11.68
N VAL A 60 53.25 -10.28 -12.78
CA VAL A 60 52.87 -11.68 -12.85
C VAL A 60 53.77 -12.50 -11.93
N ALA A 61 53.19 -13.14 -10.91
CA ALA A 61 53.83 -14.23 -10.17
C ALA A 61 53.05 -15.52 -10.44
N VAL A 62 53.77 -16.44 -11.06
CA VAL A 62 53.40 -17.80 -11.42
C VAL A 62 53.72 -18.73 -10.23
N GLU A 63 52.80 -19.65 -9.96
CA GLU A 63 53.01 -20.99 -9.37
C GLU A 63 53.54 -21.10 -7.92
N GLN A 64 52.77 -21.74 -7.01
CA GLN A 64 53.01 -23.15 -6.67
C GLN A 64 52.04 -23.66 -5.60
N SER A 65 51.50 -24.83 -5.94
CA SER A 65 50.80 -25.81 -5.11
C SER A 65 51.66 -26.24 -3.92
N LEU A 66 51.05 -26.41 -2.74
CA LEU A 66 51.33 -27.51 -1.81
C LEU A 66 50.27 -27.54 -0.69
N ALA A 67 49.74 -28.73 -0.46
CA ALA A 67 48.73 -29.09 0.53
C ALA A 67 49.40 -29.40 1.91
N PRO A 68 48.68 -29.98 2.90
CA PRO A 68 48.54 -29.42 4.23
C PRO A 68 49.51 -30.03 5.26
N LYS A 69 49.72 -29.30 6.38
CA LYS A 69 50.32 -29.87 7.58
C LYS A 69 49.37 -29.73 8.76
N GLU A 70 48.93 -30.89 9.24
CA GLU A 70 48.49 -31.12 10.60
C GLU A 70 49.56 -30.64 11.60
N ALA A 71 49.12 -29.97 12.67
CA ALA A 71 49.83 -29.96 13.94
C ALA A 71 48.85 -29.64 15.08
N GLN A 72 48.80 -30.58 16.01
CA GLN A 72 48.20 -30.50 17.33
C GLN A 72 48.98 -29.54 18.23
N GLY A 73 48.35 -29.10 19.32
CA GLY A 73 48.96 -28.35 20.44
C GLY A 73 47.96 -27.34 20.97
N GLU A 74 47.10 -27.65 21.94
CA GLU A 74 47.37 -27.88 23.37
C GLU A 74 47.94 -26.64 24.09
N THR A 75 47.18 -26.23 25.12
CA THR A 75 47.47 -25.28 26.22
C THR A 75 47.79 -23.82 25.87
N ASP A 76 46.95 -22.89 26.35
CA ASP A 76 47.36 -21.98 27.43
C ASP A 76 46.16 -21.30 28.10
N VAL A 77 46.16 -21.33 29.43
CA VAL A 77 45.19 -20.70 30.34
C VAL A 77 45.78 -19.35 30.71
N GLY A 78 45.23 -18.25 30.18
CA GLY A 78 45.79 -16.91 30.38
C GLY A 78 44.75 -15.80 30.54
N GLN A 79 44.43 -15.49 31.80
CA GLN A 79 44.07 -14.18 32.36
C GLN A 79 42.84 -13.38 31.84
N PRO A 80 41.90 -13.00 32.73
CA PRO A 80 40.92 -11.97 32.42
C PRO A 80 41.56 -10.58 32.52
N LEU A 81 41.68 -9.90 31.36
CA LEU A 81 42.03 -8.49 31.30
C LEU A 81 40.93 -7.65 31.97
N SER A 82 41.33 -6.90 32.99
CA SER A 82 40.51 -5.92 33.68
C SER A 82 40.04 -4.83 32.70
N MET A 83 38.73 -4.66 32.59
CA MET A 83 38.14 -3.54 31.86
C MET A 83 38.31 -2.24 32.67
N PRO A 84 38.69 -1.10 32.04
CA PRO A 84 38.66 0.19 32.68
C PRO A 84 37.22 0.66 32.91
N THR A 85 36.96 1.14 34.11
CA THR A 85 35.73 1.77 34.58
C THR A 85 35.39 3.00 33.74
N PRO A 86 34.13 3.20 33.29
CA PRO A 86 33.72 4.44 32.63
C PRO A 86 33.66 5.62 33.62
N PRO A 87 33.99 6.85 33.19
CA PRO A 87 33.91 8.03 34.04
C PRO A 87 32.45 8.40 34.35
N SER A 88 32.24 8.78 35.61
CA SER A 88 31.00 9.25 36.22
C SER A 88 30.27 10.31 35.37
N ALA A 89 28.98 10.09 35.15
CA ALA A 89 28.08 11.06 34.56
C ALA A 89 27.86 12.28 35.49
N PRO A 90 27.71 13.49 34.94
CA PRO A 90 27.41 14.68 35.72
C PRO A 90 25.98 14.69 36.25
N THR A 91 25.86 15.23 37.45
CA THR A 91 24.69 15.48 38.27
C THR A 91 23.56 16.20 37.50
N PRO A 92 22.29 15.77 37.60
CA PRO A 92 21.18 16.55 37.06
C PRO A 92 20.98 17.84 37.88
N LEU A 93 21.03 18.97 37.17
CA LEU A 93 20.68 20.28 37.70
C LEU A 93 19.21 20.28 38.15
N SER A 94 19.01 20.84 39.34
CA SER A 94 17.73 21.09 39.98
C SER A 94 16.85 21.99 39.13
N VAL A 95 15.66 21.52 38.76
CA VAL A 95 14.57 22.39 38.30
C VAL A 95 13.73 22.84 39.50
N PRO A 96 13.34 24.12 39.57
CA PRO A 96 12.65 24.67 40.72
C PRO A 96 11.21 24.17 40.84
N VAL A 97 10.87 23.88 42.08
CA VAL A 97 9.52 23.60 42.59
C VAL A 97 8.65 24.84 42.42
N TRP A 98 7.54 24.72 41.67
CA TRP A 98 6.42 25.65 41.79
C TRP A 98 5.37 24.99 42.68
N SER A 99 5.21 25.53 43.89
CA SER A 99 4.15 25.21 44.84
C SER A 99 3.33 26.45 45.12
N ARG A 100 2.03 26.20 45.42
CA ARG A 100 0.97 27.07 45.98
C ARG A 100 -0.04 27.56 44.92
N SER A 101 -1.23 26.95 44.75
CA SER A 101 -2.48 27.00 45.57
C SER A 101 -3.22 28.36 45.45
N PRO A 102 -4.56 28.51 45.67
CA PRO A 102 -5.63 27.56 46.00
C PRO A 102 -6.95 27.72 45.17
N THR A 103 -7.92 26.84 45.43
CA THR A 103 -9.37 26.96 45.14
C THR A 103 -9.99 28.23 45.78
N PRO A 104 -11.09 28.79 45.23
CA PRO A 104 -12.43 28.39 45.67
C PRO A 104 -13.51 28.47 44.55
N ARG A 105 -14.60 27.73 44.70
CA ARG A 105 -15.96 28.30 44.90
C ARG A 105 -17.01 27.19 44.74
N GLU A 106 -17.47 26.75 45.90
CA GLU A 106 -18.74 26.06 46.10
C GLU A 106 -19.89 26.95 45.61
N GLY A 107 -20.84 26.32 44.95
CA GLY A 107 -22.10 26.88 44.50
C GLY A 107 -23.13 25.78 44.63
N GLU A 108 -23.56 25.61 45.87
CA GLU A 108 -24.72 24.84 46.29
C GLU A 108 -25.99 25.47 45.69
N ALA A 109 -26.84 24.64 45.12
CA ALA A 109 -28.27 24.90 44.99
C ALA A 109 -28.96 23.53 45.07
N GLU A 110 -29.38 23.24 46.29
CA GLU A 110 -30.35 22.23 46.69
C GLU A 110 -31.74 22.67 46.20
N ASP A 111 -32.57 21.68 45.87
CA ASP A 111 -34.05 21.66 45.85
C ASP A 111 -34.40 20.38 45.06
N GLU A 112 -34.42 19.22 45.69
CA GLU A 112 -35.52 18.67 46.51
C GLU A 112 -36.86 18.54 45.75
N ASP A 113 -37.41 17.34 45.92
CA ASP A 113 -38.82 16.95 45.84
C ASP A 113 -39.35 16.08 44.68
N GLU A 114 -40.02 15.04 45.18
CA GLU A 114 -41.06 14.16 44.61
C GLU A 114 -40.65 12.85 43.91
N ASP A 115 -40.33 11.87 44.77
CA ASP A 115 -41.24 10.75 45.06
C ASP A 115 -42.19 10.30 43.93
N ALA A 116 -41.83 9.19 43.27
CA ALA A 116 -42.81 8.29 42.69
C ALA A 116 -42.30 6.84 42.81
N GLN A 117 -42.62 6.22 43.95
CA GLN A 117 -42.98 4.80 43.99
C GLN A 117 -43.95 4.49 42.83
N MET A 118 -43.65 3.49 42.00
CA MET A 118 -44.61 2.42 41.69
C MET A 118 -44.00 1.37 40.73
N GLN A 119 -43.84 0.17 41.31
CA GLN A 119 -44.28 -1.12 40.74
C GLN A 119 -43.61 -1.61 39.46
N SER A 120 -42.72 -2.57 39.66
CA SER A 120 -42.45 -3.68 38.75
C SER A 120 -43.76 -4.37 38.32
N PRO A 121 -44.09 -4.46 37.02
CA PRO A 121 -44.99 -5.49 36.55
C PRO A 121 -44.16 -6.72 36.17
N SER A 122 -44.31 -7.75 36.99
CA SER A 122 -44.06 -9.14 36.62
C SER A 122 -44.92 -9.46 35.38
N CYS A 123 -44.32 -9.48 34.19
CA CYS A 123 -45.00 -9.94 32.98
C CYS A 123 -44.98 -11.48 32.93
N PRO A 124 -46.16 -12.13 32.89
CA PRO A 124 -46.26 -13.58 32.77
C PRO A 124 -45.90 -14.02 31.34
N LEU A 125 -45.17 -15.13 31.28
CA LEU A 125 -44.89 -15.91 30.07
C LEU A 125 -46.18 -16.22 29.29
N PRO A 126 -46.25 -15.92 27.98
CA PRO A 126 -47.11 -16.65 27.07
C PRO A 126 -46.29 -17.78 26.42
N VAL A 127 -46.60 -19.00 26.84
CA VAL A 127 -46.41 -20.20 26.01
C VAL A 127 -47.26 -20.02 24.75
N VAL A 128 -46.61 -19.75 23.62
CA VAL A 128 -47.21 -19.96 22.29
C VAL A 128 -46.17 -20.66 21.43
N LEU A 129 -46.36 -21.97 21.29
CA LEU A 129 -45.92 -22.74 20.14
C LEU A 129 -46.44 -22.06 18.87
N ARG A 130 -45.55 -21.63 17.98
CA ARG A 130 -45.84 -21.60 16.54
C ARG A 130 -44.58 -21.70 15.70
N GLN A 131 -44.47 -22.86 15.06
CA GLN A 131 -43.56 -23.16 13.98
C GLN A 131 -43.73 -22.13 12.85
N GLY A 132 -42.61 -21.56 12.43
CA GLY A 132 -42.50 -20.64 11.30
C GLY A 132 -41.07 -20.63 10.79
N ALA A 133 -40.65 -21.76 10.22
CA ALA A 133 -39.47 -21.83 9.38
C ALA A 133 -39.69 -20.93 8.15
N GLY A 134 -39.05 -19.76 8.15
CA GLY A 134 -39.10 -18.79 7.06
C GLY A 134 -37.75 -18.11 6.95
N GLY A 135 -36.90 -18.66 6.10
CA GLY A 135 -35.52 -18.24 5.91
C GLY A 135 -35.37 -16.79 5.44
N SER A 136 -34.31 -16.15 5.92
CA SER A 136 -33.62 -15.06 5.24
C SER A 136 -32.20 -14.98 5.77
N ASP A 137 -31.46 -16.08 5.60
CA ASP A 137 -30.00 -16.04 5.51
C ASP A 137 -29.68 -15.44 4.12
N PRO A 138 -29.16 -14.20 4.00
CA PRO A 138 -28.72 -13.68 2.72
C PRO A 138 -27.43 -14.41 2.34
N ALA A 139 -27.60 -15.54 1.64
CA ALA A 139 -26.50 -16.27 1.02
C ALA A 139 -25.66 -15.30 0.15
N PRO A 140 -24.32 -15.25 0.31
CA PRO A 140 -23.48 -14.32 -0.43
C PRO A 140 -23.27 -14.86 -1.84
N GLN A 141 -24.23 -14.60 -2.73
CA GLN A 141 -24.08 -14.82 -4.16
C GLN A 141 -23.90 -13.48 -4.84
N THR A 142 -22.67 -13.15 -5.25
CA THR A 142 -22.43 -12.07 -6.22
C THR A 142 -21.06 -12.23 -6.91
N SER A 143 -20.82 -13.42 -7.47
CA SER A 143 -19.60 -13.71 -8.27
C SER A 143 -19.55 -13.00 -9.64
N GLY A 144 -20.47 -12.07 -9.92
CA GLY A 144 -20.54 -11.31 -11.17
C GLY A 144 -20.62 -9.79 -11.01
N GLN A 145 -20.39 -9.24 -9.81
CA GLN A 145 -20.48 -7.80 -9.52
C GLN A 145 -19.11 -7.12 -9.30
N GLN A 146 -18.03 -7.62 -9.90
CA GLN A 146 -16.69 -7.04 -9.75
C GLN A 146 -16.49 -5.68 -10.44
N GLU A 147 -17.51 -5.12 -11.08
CA GLU A 147 -17.41 -3.83 -11.79
C GLU A 147 -17.85 -2.62 -10.97
N ARG A 148 -18.35 -2.82 -9.75
CA ARG A 148 -18.81 -1.73 -8.88
C ARG A 148 -17.85 -1.55 -7.71
N LEU A 149 -17.62 -0.31 -7.32
CA LEU A 149 -16.87 0.03 -6.11
C LEU A 149 -17.87 0.26 -4.97
N LEU A 150 -18.18 -0.81 -4.24
CA LEU A 150 -19.07 -0.80 -3.08
C LEU A 150 -18.24 -0.64 -1.81
N LEU A 151 -18.45 0.45 -1.08
CA LEU A 151 -17.81 0.70 0.20
C LEU A 151 -18.86 0.56 1.31
N VAL A 152 -18.59 -0.25 2.33
CA VAL A 152 -19.44 -0.32 3.52
C VAL A 152 -18.78 0.50 4.61
N PHE A 153 -19.47 1.54 5.03
CA PHE A 153 -19.10 2.39 6.15
C PHE A 153 -19.92 2.04 7.39
N GLU A 154 -19.39 2.31 8.56
CA GLU A 154 -20.10 2.33 9.83
C GLU A 154 -20.25 3.80 10.25
N LEU A 155 -21.49 4.19 10.52
CA LEU A 155 -21.83 5.53 10.96
C LEU A 155 -21.47 5.71 12.45
N PRO A 156 -21.42 6.95 12.95
CA PRO A 156 -21.19 7.22 14.38
C PRO A 156 -22.23 6.58 15.32
N ASP A 157 -23.41 6.22 14.80
CA ASP A 157 -24.46 5.49 15.53
C ASP A 157 -24.25 3.96 15.57
N GLY A 158 -23.18 3.46 14.92
CA GLY A 158 -22.86 2.04 14.79
C GLY A 158 -23.59 1.31 13.66
N SER A 159 -24.44 2.00 12.89
CA SER A 159 -25.18 1.40 11.79
C SER A 159 -24.30 1.26 10.53
N PRO A 160 -24.36 0.12 9.81
CA PRO A 160 -23.64 -0.04 8.56
C PRO A 160 -24.40 0.63 7.40
N ARG A 161 -23.68 1.38 6.56
CA ARG A 161 -24.18 2.01 5.34
C ARG A 161 -23.30 1.65 4.15
N THR A 162 -23.91 1.04 3.14
CA THR A 162 -23.24 0.73 1.87
C THR A 162 -23.40 1.89 0.90
N VAL A 163 -22.29 2.31 0.30
CA VAL A 163 -22.24 3.40 -0.69
C VAL A 163 -21.63 2.87 -1.98
N ASP A 164 -22.34 3.07 -3.09
CA ASP A 164 -21.93 2.64 -4.42
C ASP A 164 -21.25 3.79 -5.19
N PHE A 165 -19.98 3.62 -5.51
CA PHE A 165 -19.19 4.54 -6.33
C PHE A 165 -19.17 4.14 -7.80
N ALA A 166 -20.01 3.19 -8.23
CA ALA A 166 -20.10 2.74 -9.61
C ALA A 166 -20.20 3.90 -10.60
N GLY A 167 -19.32 3.88 -11.59
CA GLY A 167 -19.36 4.81 -12.71
C GLY A 167 -18.82 6.21 -12.44
N ARG A 168 -18.11 6.43 -11.33
CA ARG A 168 -17.36 7.66 -11.07
C ARG A 168 -15.86 7.45 -11.33
N LYS A 169 -15.22 8.39 -12.03
CA LYS A 169 -13.77 8.33 -12.28
C LYS A 169 -13.03 8.78 -11.01
N PRO A 170 -11.96 8.08 -10.57
CA PRO A 170 -11.12 8.59 -9.50
C PRO A 170 -10.57 9.99 -9.83
N PRO A 171 -10.44 10.89 -8.85
CA PRO A 171 -10.49 10.65 -7.40
C PRO A 171 -11.92 10.66 -6.81
N MET A 172 -12.17 9.82 -5.79
CA MET A 172 -13.48 9.73 -5.12
C MET A 172 -13.80 10.93 -4.21
N GLY A 173 -12.78 11.72 -3.83
CA GLY A 173 -12.94 12.87 -2.92
C GLY A 173 -13.03 12.49 -1.44
N LEU A 174 -12.44 11.35 -1.04
CA LEU A 174 -12.34 10.90 0.34
C LEU A 174 -10.88 10.97 0.81
N ASP A 175 -10.65 11.57 1.97
CA ASP A 175 -9.38 11.50 2.70
C ASP A 175 -9.58 10.70 3.99
N PHE A 176 -8.76 9.68 4.23
CA PHE A 176 -8.82 8.83 5.42
C PHE A 176 -7.78 9.24 6.47
N ALA A 177 -8.12 9.10 7.74
CA ALA A 177 -7.17 9.27 8.84
C ALA A 177 -6.15 8.11 8.83
N ARG A 178 -4.87 8.42 9.10
CA ARG A 178 -3.80 7.42 9.28
C ARG A 178 -3.92 6.77 10.67
N GLY A 179 -4.98 6.00 10.89
CA GLY A 179 -5.27 5.32 12.15
C GLY A 179 -6.12 4.08 11.92
N LEU A 180 -6.14 3.20 12.94
CA LEU A 180 -7.10 2.10 13.02
C LEU A 180 -8.04 2.41 14.21
N PRO A 181 -9.37 2.38 14.00
CA PRO A 181 -10.08 2.05 12.76
C PRO A 181 -9.94 3.13 11.66
N ILE A 182 -10.11 2.73 10.39
CA ILE A 182 -9.92 3.62 9.23
C ILE A 182 -11.15 4.53 9.09
N SER A 183 -11.05 5.75 9.58
CA SER A 183 -12.13 6.74 9.51
C SER A 183 -11.94 7.78 8.41
N VAL A 184 -13.05 8.28 7.85
CA VAL A 184 -13.09 9.38 6.90
C VAL A 184 -12.70 10.66 7.65
N HIS A 185 -11.54 11.22 7.33
CA HIS A 185 -11.04 12.45 7.96
C HIS A 185 -11.61 13.70 7.28
N ARG A 186 -11.72 13.67 5.95
CA ARG A 186 -12.24 14.78 5.16
C ARG A 186 -12.96 14.27 3.91
N VAL A 187 -14.04 14.96 3.57
CA VAL A 187 -14.74 14.81 2.30
C VAL A 187 -14.55 16.09 1.51
N LYS A 188 -14.17 15.98 0.24
CA LYS A 188 -13.94 17.13 -0.63
C LYS A 188 -15.29 17.75 -1.04
N ALA A 189 -15.46 19.04 -0.76
CA ALA A 189 -16.64 19.79 -1.19
C ALA A 189 -16.80 19.78 -2.72
N GLY A 190 -18.01 19.52 -3.20
CA GLY A 190 -18.36 19.28 -4.60
C GLY A 190 -17.81 17.96 -5.17
N GLY A 191 -17.33 17.04 -4.32
CA GLY A 191 -16.82 15.74 -4.72
C GLY A 191 -17.89 14.65 -4.74
N HIS A 192 -17.63 13.54 -5.43
CA HIS A 192 -18.57 12.42 -5.55
C HIS A 192 -18.96 11.80 -4.20
N ALA A 193 -18.05 11.77 -3.23
CA ALA A 193 -18.36 11.31 -1.89
C ALA A 193 -19.40 12.18 -1.16
N GLU A 194 -19.35 13.50 -1.32
CA GLU A 194 -20.35 14.41 -0.75
C GLU A 194 -21.70 14.26 -1.45
N GLU A 195 -21.70 14.13 -2.79
CA GLU A 195 -22.93 13.87 -3.58
C GLU A 195 -23.66 12.59 -3.13
N LEU A 196 -22.91 11.59 -2.69
CA LEU A 196 -23.44 10.32 -2.16
C LEU A 196 -23.79 10.38 -0.67
N GLY A 197 -23.56 11.53 -0.03
CA GLY A 197 -23.86 11.79 1.38
C GLY A 197 -22.94 11.06 2.34
N VAL A 198 -21.67 10.83 1.95
CA VAL A 198 -20.63 10.36 2.87
C VAL A 198 -20.16 11.54 3.72
N GLU A 199 -20.06 11.35 5.03
CA GLU A 199 -19.67 12.39 5.98
C GLU A 199 -18.35 12.05 6.69
N CYS A 200 -17.71 13.08 7.24
CA CYS A 200 -16.52 12.92 8.09
C CYS A 200 -16.86 12.12 9.35
N GLY A 201 -15.92 11.30 9.82
CA GLY A 201 -16.07 10.47 11.02
C GLY A 201 -16.65 9.08 10.76
N TRP A 202 -17.16 8.80 9.57
CA TRP A 202 -17.58 7.44 9.20
C TRP A 202 -16.39 6.49 9.14
N THR A 203 -16.58 5.25 9.59
CA THR A 203 -15.52 4.23 9.63
C THR A 203 -15.66 3.25 8.48
N LEU A 204 -14.62 3.08 7.66
CA LEU A 204 -14.64 2.13 6.54
C LEU A 204 -14.50 0.70 7.08
N ARG A 205 -15.52 -0.14 6.86
CA ARG A 205 -15.59 -1.54 7.32
C ARG A 205 -15.24 -2.54 6.23
N SER A 206 -15.69 -2.33 4.99
CA SER A 206 -15.38 -3.24 3.88
C SER A 206 -15.31 -2.55 2.52
N VAL A 207 -14.55 -3.15 1.60
CA VAL A 207 -14.38 -2.71 0.21
C VAL A 207 -14.72 -3.89 -0.70
N ASN A 208 -15.74 -3.74 -1.56
CA ASN A 208 -16.22 -4.79 -2.46
C ASN A 208 -16.48 -6.14 -1.77
N GLY A 209 -17.04 -6.09 -0.55
CA GLY A 209 -17.31 -7.28 0.26
C GLY A 209 -16.10 -7.84 1.02
N GLN A 210 -14.89 -7.31 0.83
CA GLN A 210 -13.72 -7.68 1.62
C GLN A 210 -13.67 -6.85 2.92
N SER A 211 -13.79 -7.55 4.06
CA SER A 211 -13.70 -6.94 5.39
C SER A 211 -12.30 -6.38 5.65
N LEU A 212 -12.24 -5.19 6.26
CA LEU A 212 -11.01 -4.54 6.71
C LEU A 212 -10.71 -4.76 8.19
N ASP A 213 -11.46 -5.65 8.86
CA ASP A 213 -11.20 -5.94 10.27
C ASP A 213 -9.82 -6.60 10.46
N GLY A 214 -9.00 -6.04 11.35
CA GLY A 214 -7.59 -6.42 11.54
C GLY A 214 -6.64 -6.06 10.39
N ALA A 215 -7.11 -5.40 9.33
CA ALA A 215 -6.27 -4.97 8.22
C ALA A 215 -5.36 -3.80 8.59
N THR A 216 -4.19 -3.74 7.98
CA THR A 216 -3.33 -2.54 8.09
C THR A 216 -3.87 -1.42 7.20
N PHE A 217 -3.66 -0.16 7.60
CA PHE A 217 -4.02 1.01 6.80
C PHE A 217 -3.50 0.93 5.36
N HIS A 218 -2.28 0.43 5.17
CA HIS A 218 -1.67 0.29 3.84
C HIS A 218 -2.39 -0.75 2.96
N TYR A 219 -2.79 -1.89 3.55
CA TYR A 219 -3.58 -2.90 2.84
C TYR A 219 -4.93 -2.34 2.38
N ALA A 220 -5.63 -1.62 3.27
CA ALA A 220 -6.91 -1.01 2.94
C ALA A 220 -6.80 0.03 1.83
N MET A 221 -5.78 0.90 1.86
CA MET A 221 -5.56 1.89 0.80
C MET A 221 -5.19 1.24 -0.53
N HIS A 222 -4.37 0.18 -0.51
CA HIS A 222 -4.05 -0.60 -1.70
C HIS A 222 -5.32 -1.24 -2.30
N LEU A 223 -6.14 -1.87 -1.46
CA LEU A 223 -7.40 -2.49 -1.87
C LEU A 223 -8.38 -1.47 -2.46
N LEU A 224 -8.49 -0.29 -1.84
CA LEU A 224 -9.34 0.79 -2.32
C LEU A 224 -8.86 1.34 -3.68
N SER A 225 -7.54 1.52 -3.84
CA SER A 225 -6.94 2.02 -5.09
C SER A 225 -7.09 1.01 -6.24
N SER A 226 -6.86 -0.29 -5.96
CA SER A 226 -7.01 -1.34 -6.98
C SER A 226 -8.46 -1.49 -7.41
N ALA A 227 -9.40 -1.47 -6.46
CA ALA A 227 -10.83 -1.55 -6.75
C ALA A 227 -11.33 -0.32 -7.52
N ALA A 228 -10.88 0.90 -7.17
CA ALA A 228 -11.23 2.12 -7.90
C ALA A 228 -10.68 2.14 -9.33
N THR A 229 -9.47 1.61 -9.55
CA THR A 229 -8.87 1.50 -10.88
C THR A 229 -9.61 0.48 -11.74
N SER A 230 -9.92 -0.69 -11.16
CA SER A 230 -10.69 -1.74 -11.84
C SER A 230 -12.08 -1.25 -12.25
N ALA A 231 -12.79 -0.53 -11.37
CA ALA A 231 -14.10 0.03 -11.67
C ALA A 231 -14.07 1.13 -12.76
N ALA A 232 -12.94 1.82 -12.93
CA ALA A 232 -12.78 2.84 -13.98
C ALA A 232 -12.54 2.23 -15.38
N CYS A 233 -11.84 1.10 -15.47
CA CYS A 233 -11.48 0.49 -16.76
C CYS A 233 -12.63 -0.21 -17.48
N SER A 234 -13.60 -0.78 -16.78
CA SER A 234 -14.66 -1.59 -17.42
C SER A 234 -15.70 -0.80 -18.22
N ARG A 235 -15.75 0.53 -18.09
CA ARG A 235 -16.83 1.35 -18.69
C ARG A 235 -16.59 1.80 -20.14
N GLU A 236 -15.40 1.57 -20.70
CA GLU A 236 -15.08 1.95 -22.09
C GLU A 236 -15.39 0.83 -23.11
N ARG A 237 -16.39 -0.01 -22.85
CA ARG A 237 -16.96 -0.88 -23.89
C ARG A 237 -18.13 -0.16 -24.56
N PRO A 238 -17.95 0.47 -25.74
CA PRO A 238 -19.05 1.06 -26.47
C PRO A 238 -20.04 -0.06 -26.85
N GLU A 239 -21.25 -0.02 -26.29
CA GLU A 239 -22.38 -0.91 -26.62
C GLU A 239 -22.97 -0.62 -28.02
N GLY A 240 -22.13 -0.46 -29.04
CA GLY A 240 -22.54 0.10 -30.33
C GLY A 240 -21.79 -0.41 -31.56
N ALA A 241 -21.36 -1.68 -31.56
CA ALA A 241 -20.88 -2.34 -32.78
C ALA A 241 -21.58 -3.68 -32.97
N ASP A 242 -22.90 -3.61 -33.17
CA ASP A 242 -23.60 -4.64 -33.94
C ASP A 242 -23.00 -4.65 -35.36
N GLY A 243 -22.41 -5.77 -35.76
CA GLY A 243 -22.20 -6.02 -37.19
C GLY A 243 -20.93 -6.75 -37.57
N ASN A 244 -21.10 -8.06 -37.77
CA ASN A 244 -20.59 -8.78 -38.93
C ASN A 244 -19.10 -9.23 -38.92
N ALA A 245 -18.87 -10.49 -38.52
CA ALA A 245 -18.37 -11.56 -39.40
C ALA A 245 -17.67 -12.65 -38.56
N SER A 246 -18.44 -13.66 -38.17
CA SER A 246 -17.91 -14.97 -37.78
C SER A 246 -17.32 -15.64 -39.01
N GLY A 247 -16.01 -15.56 -39.18
CA GLY A 247 -15.23 -16.52 -39.97
C GLY A 247 -14.63 -17.56 -39.03
N PRO A 248 -14.86 -18.87 -39.23
CA PRO A 248 -14.18 -19.91 -38.46
C PRO A 248 -12.68 -19.88 -38.79
N LEU A 249 -11.86 -19.52 -37.81
CA LEU A 249 -10.41 -19.64 -37.88
C LEU A 249 -10.03 -21.12 -38.00
N PRO A 250 -9.22 -21.52 -39.00
CA PRO A 250 -8.72 -22.88 -39.09
C PRO A 250 -7.80 -23.20 -37.91
N PRO A 251 -7.75 -24.47 -37.48
CA PRO A 251 -6.85 -24.90 -36.41
C PRO A 251 -5.39 -24.61 -36.81
N PRO A 252 -4.55 -24.10 -35.88
CA PRO A 252 -3.14 -23.92 -36.16
C PRO A 252 -2.50 -25.29 -36.46
N PRO A 253 -1.61 -25.38 -37.47
CA PRO A 253 -0.87 -26.61 -37.74
C PRO A 253 -0.02 -26.97 -36.53
N SER A 254 -0.22 -28.19 -36.03
CA SER A 254 0.54 -28.81 -34.96
C SER A 254 2.02 -28.88 -35.35
N LEU A 255 2.80 -27.89 -34.90
CA LEU A 255 4.25 -27.96 -34.99
C LEU A 255 4.76 -28.96 -33.95
N PRO A 256 5.62 -29.92 -34.33
CA PRO A 256 6.25 -30.83 -33.40
C PRO A 256 7.12 -30.02 -32.45
N MET A 257 6.79 -30.08 -31.16
CA MET A 257 7.62 -29.52 -30.10
C MET A 257 9.03 -30.13 -30.21
N PRO A 258 10.11 -29.34 -30.24
CA PRO A 258 11.41 -29.88 -29.89
C PRO A 258 11.31 -30.35 -28.44
N THR A 259 11.51 -31.65 -28.25
CA THR A 259 11.74 -32.27 -26.96
C THR A 259 12.74 -31.38 -26.21
N PRO A 260 12.39 -30.76 -25.07
CA PRO A 260 13.39 -30.14 -24.23
C PRO A 260 14.26 -31.29 -23.75
N GLY A 261 15.44 -31.38 -24.38
CA GLY A 261 16.53 -32.20 -23.90
C GLY A 261 16.67 -31.88 -22.42
N VAL A 262 16.73 -32.96 -21.64
CA VAL A 262 16.92 -33.00 -20.20
C VAL A 262 18.20 -32.23 -19.86
N ALA A 263 18.10 -30.90 -19.82
CA ALA A 263 19.13 -30.02 -19.35
C ALA A 263 19.15 -30.23 -17.85
N ALA A 264 20.19 -30.95 -17.43
CA ALA A 264 20.65 -31.11 -16.07
C ALA A 264 20.05 -30.04 -15.14
N HIS A 265 19.04 -30.45 -14.37
CA HIS A 265 18.61 -29.72 -13.20
C HIS A 265 19.84 -29.61 -12.29
N SER A 266 20.56 -28.49 -12.40
CA SER A 266 21.58 -28.13 -11.41
C SER A 266 20.89 -28.18 -10.06
N PRO A 267 21.44 -28.89 -9.07
CA PRO A 267 20.80 -29.06 -7.78
C PRO A 267 20.45 -27.68 -7.25
N GLU A 268 19.16 -27.41 -7.09
CA GLU A 268 18.70 -26.17 -6.48
C GLU A 268 19.46 -26.03 -5.15
N PRO A 269 20.11 -24.89 -4.90
CA PRO A 269 20.79 -24.64 -3.64
C PRO A 269 19.72 -24.61 -2.55
N THR A 270 19.45 -25.78 -1.97
CA THR A 270 18.65 -25.93 -0.77
C THR A 270 19.44 -25.25 0.32
N GLY A 271 19.07 -24.02 0.67
CA GLY A 271 19.77 -23.17 1.63
C GLY A 271 20.04 -23.94 2.92
N ARG A 272 21.29 -24.38 3.10
CA ARG A 272 21.66 -25.29 4.19
C ARG A 272 21.70 -24.62 5.56
N ASP A 273 21.72 -23.29 5.61
CA ASP A 273 22.02 -22.55 6.84
C ASP A 273 20.86 -21.69 7.38
N GLY A 274 19.62 -22.00 6.98
CA GLY A 274 18.42 -21.44 7.59
C GLY A 274 18.23 -19.93 7.42
N GLY A 275 19.07 -19.25 6.64
CA GLY A 275 19.01 -17.82 6.34
C GLY A 275 17.88 -17.40 5.40
N LEU A 276 17.86 -16.11 5.06
CA LEU A 276 16.97 -15.54 4.05
C LEU A 276 17.58 -15.73 2.66
N LEU A 277 17.08 -16.70 1.91
CA LEU A 277 17.42 -16.97 0.52
C LEU A 277 16.35 -16.37 -0.40
N LEU A 278 16.74 -15.43 -1.25
CA LEU A 278 15.86 -14.81 -2.23
C LEU A 278 16.25 -15.28 -3.63
N THR A 279 15.31 -15.84 -4.38
CA THR A 279 15.50 -16.16 -5.80
C THR A 279 14.90 -15.05 -6.64
N PHE A 280 15.72 -14.47 -7.50
CA PHE A 280 15.35 -13.41 -8.42
C PHE A 280 15.33 -13.92 -9.85
N ARG A 281 14.37 -13.47 -10.65
CA ARG A 281 14.34 -13.61 -12.09
C ARG A 281 15.00 -12.38 -12.73
N LEU A 282 16.04 -12.63 -13.51
CA LEU A 282 16.77 -11.60 -14.25
C LEU A 282 16.00 -11.19 -15.52
N PRO A 283 16.31 -10.02 -16.11
CA PRO A 283 15.70 -9.57 -17.36
C PRO A 283 15.91 -10.50 -18.55
N ASP A 284 16.95 -11.35 -18.53
CA ASP A 284 17.21 -12.38 -19.54
C ASP A 284 16.34 -13.65 -19.36
N GLY A 285 15.52 -13.70 -18.31
CA GLY A 285 14.67 -14.83 -17.97
C GLY A 285 15.35 -15.88 -17.09
N SER A 286 16.64 -15.77 -16.82
CA SER A 286 17.36 -16.67 -15.90
C SER A 286 16.98 -16.40 -14.44
N GLU A 287 17.10 -17.41 -13.58
CA GLU A 287 16.89 -17.26 -12.15
C GLU A 287 18.23 -17.26 -11.41
N ARG A 288 18.38 -16.36 -10.44
CA ARG A 288 19.54 -16.26 -9.57
C ARG A 288 19.12 -16.23 -8.11
N SER A 289 19.62 -17.18 -7.34
CA SER A 289 19.42 -17.24 -5.89
C SER A 289 20.53 -16.48 -5.16
N VAL A 290 20.15 -15.66 -4.19
CA VAL A 290 21.04 -14.82 -3.38
C VAL A 290 20.74 -15.07 -1.90
N ASP A 291 21.75 -15.49 -1.15
CA ASP A 291 21.66 -15.78 0.27
C ASP A 291 22.07 -14.56 1.11
N PHE A 292 21.13 -14.04 1.89
CA PHE A 292 21.34 -12.92 2.83
C PHE A 292 21.72 -13.40 4.23
N GLY A 293 21.79 -14.73 4.44
CA GLY A 293 22.06 -15.35 5.72
C GLY A 293 21.03 -14.97 6.79
N GLY A 294 21.45 -14.98 8.06
CA GLY A 294 20.62 -14.57 9.20
C GLY A 294 20.59 -13.07 9.47
N ARG A 295 20.95 -12.20 8.51
CA ARG A 295 21.03 -10.76 8.76
C ARG A 295 19.64 -10.14 8.92
N LYS A 296 19.50 -9.28 9.93
CA LYS A 296 18.26 -8.52 10.17
C LYS A 296 18.11 -7.40 9.13
N PRO A 297 16.88 -7.10 8.66
CA PRO A 297 16.64 -5.95 7.81
C PRO A 297 17.10 -4.65 8.49
N PRO A 298 17.54 -3.62 7.72
CA PRO A 298 17.34 -3.48 6.27
C PRO A 298 18.39 -4.20 5.40
N LEU A 299 17.93 -4.87 4.33
CA LEU A 299 18.80 -5.55 3.35
C LEU A 299 19.51 -4.58 2.38
N GLY A 300 19.08 -3.32 2.35
CA GLY A 300 19.59 -2.31 1.41
C GLY A 300 19.01 -2.44 -0.01
N ILE A 301 17.84 -3.08 -0.14
CA ILE A 301 17.12 -3.27 -1.40
C ILE A 301 15.74 -2.62 -1.26
N ASP A 302 15.42 -1.72 -2.18
CA ASP A 302 14.11 -1.11 -2.31
C ASP A 302 13.36 -1.81 -3.45
N PHE A 303 12.20 -2.39 -3.13
CA PHE A 303 11.31 -3.03 -4.10
C PHE A 303 10.26 -2.04 -4.60
N ASP A 304 9.84 -2.20 -5.86
CA ASP A 304 8.62 -1.57 -6.32
C ASP A 304 7.38 -2.27 -5.75
N HIS A 305 6.30 -1.51 -5.58
CA HIS A 305 5.04 -2.02 -5.01
C HIS A 305 4.10 -2.55 -6.09
N ASP A 306 4.61 -2.75 -7.30
CA ASP A 306 3.87 -3.32 -8.41
C ASP A 306 3.68 -4.83 -8.27
N ALA A 307 2.75 -5.39 -9.05
CA ALA A 307 2.42 -6.82 -9.06
C ALA A 307 3.64 -7.74 -9.31
N ALA A 308 4.70 -7.21 -9.92
CA ALA A 308 5.91 -7.96 -10.27
C ALA A 308 7.01 -7.95 -9.19
N ILE A 309 6.89 -7.16 -8.10
CA ILE A 309 7.89 -6.98 -7.04
C ILE A 309 9.33 -6.94 -7.58
N THR A 310 9.61 -5.93 -8.39
CA THR A 310 10.93 -5.70 -9.01
C THR A 310 11.82 -4.87 -8.10
N VAL A 311 13.14 -5.09 -8.15
CA VAL A 311 14.13 -4.28 -7.44
C VAL A 311 14.19 -2.92 -8.11
N LYS A 312 13.73 -1.88 -7.41
CA LYS A 312 13.70 -0.50 -7.91
C LYS A 312 15.03 0.20 -7.70
N LYS A 313 15.60 0.05 -6.50
CA LYS A 313 16.84 0.71 -6.10
C LYS A 313 17.62 -0.15 -5.12
N ILE A 314 18.93 -0.04 -5.18
CA ILE A 314 19.85 -0.67 -4.24
C ILE A 314 20.68 0.43 -3.60
N ARG A 315 20.86 0.34 -2.29
CA ARG A 315 21.69 1.29 -1.56
C ARG A 315 23.17 0.96 -1.83
N PRO A 316 23.97 1.90 -2.37
CA PRO A 316 25.40 1.68 -2.57
C PRO A 316 26.11 1.29 -1.27
N GLY A 317 26.94 0.24 -1.30
CA GLY A 317 27.61 -0.32 -0.12
C GLY A 317 26.68 -1.09 0.84
N GLY A 318 25.41 -1.26 0.47
CA GLY A 318 24.46 -2.09 1.22
C GLY A 318 24.71 -3.58 1.02
N HIS A 319 23.99 -4.43 1.78
CA HIS A 319 24.20 -5.88 1.68
C HIS A 319 23.77 -6.44 0.33
N GLY A 320 22.64 -5.99 -0.21
CA GLY A 320 22.20 -6.36 -1.57
C GLY A 320 23.19 -5.98 -2.66
N ASP A 321 23.84 -4.81 -2.54
CA ASP A 321 24.87 -4.34 -3.46
C ASP A 321 26.11 -5.25 -3.41
N ASN A 322 26.59 -5.56 -2.20
CA ASN A 322 27.74 -6.46 -2.00
C ASN A 322 27.50 -7.89 -2.49
N LEU A 323 26.23 -8.34 -2.53
CA LEU A 323 25.84 -9.63 -3.10
C LEU A 323 25.59 -9.57 -4.62
N GLY A 324 25.71 -8.40 -5.23
CA GLY A 324 25.56 -8.18 -6.66
C GLY A 324 24.12 -8.26 -7.15
N VAL A 325 23.15 -7.98 -6.28
CA VAL A 325 21.76 -7.74 -6.71
C VAL A 325 21.76 -6.48 -7.59
N GLN A 326 20.92 -6.44 -8.63
CA GLN A 326 20.81 -5.26 -9.51
C GLN A 326 19.36 -4.78 -9.65
N PRO A 327 19.15 -3.47 -9.94
CA PRO A 327 17.83 -2.96 -10.29
C PRO A 327 17.24 -3.69 -11.50
N GLY A 328 15.91 -3.83 -11.51
CA GLY A 328 15.15 -4.53 -12.55
C GLY A 328 15.02 -6.04 -12.34
N TRP A 329 15.71 -6.63 -11.36
CA TRP A 329 15.50 -8.03 -11.00
C TRP A 329 14.13 -8.23 -10.36
N GLN A 330 13.39 -9.23 -10.80
CA GLN A 330 12.07 -9.56 -10.29
C GLN A 330 12.20 -10.61 -9.18
N MET A 331 11.54 -10.45 -8.03
CA MET A 331 11.55 -11.49 -7.01
C MET A 331 10.66 -12.68 -7.45
N ALA A 332 11.22 -13.89 -7.45
CA ALA A 332 10.54 -15.12 -7.88
C ALA A 332 10.22 -16.04 -6.69
N ARG A 333 11.14 -16.19 -5.73
CA ARG A 333 10.96 -17.06 -4.56
C ARG A 333 11.57 -16.47 -3.28
N VAL A 334 10.99 -16.81 -2.14
CA VAL A 334 11.52 -16.53 -0.79
C VAL A 334 11.66 -17.85 -0.04
N ASN A 335 12.88 -18.25 0.29
CA ASN A 335 13.20 -19.56 0.90
C ASN A 335 12.56 -20.74 0.16
N GLY A 336 12.60 -20.71 -1.18
CA GLY A 336 12.01 -21.73 -2.06
C GLY A 336 10.50 -21.59 -2.29
N ALA A 337 9.79 -20.79 -1.47
CA ALA A 337 8.36 -20.56 -1.67
C ALA A 337 8.15 -19.56 -2.83
N PRO A 338 7.36 -19.91 -3.87
CA PRO A 338 7.08 -19.00 -4.98
C PRO A 338 6.32 -17.77 -4.51
N VAL A 339 6.65 -16.61 -5.07
CA VAL A 339 5.98 -15.33 -4.76
C VAL A 339 5.02 -14.86 -5.85
N GLU A 340 4.97 -15.56 -6.98
CA GLU A 340 4.06 -15.24 -8.07
C GLU A 340 2.59 -15.30 -7.60
N GLY A 341 1.83 -14.23 -7.88
CA GLY A 341 0.44 -14.09 -7.47
C GLY A 341 0.22 -13.68 -6.01
N LYS A 342 1.28 -13.55 -5.19
CA LYS A 342 1.16 -13.05 -3.81
C LYS A 342 1.17 -11.54 -3.78
N SER A 343 0.44 -10.98 -2.83
CA SER A 343 0.50 -9.53 -2.59
C SER A 343 1.87 -9.14 -2.02
N VAL A 344 2.27 -7.89 -2.26
CA VAL A 344 3.52 -7.32 -1.72
C VAL A 344 3.62 -7.55 -0.20
N ILE A 345 2.49 -7.41 0.51
CA ILE A 345 2.41 -7.60 1.97
C ILE A 345 2.66 -9.06 2.36
N GLU A 346 2.07 -10.02 1.67
CA GLU A 346 2.31 -11.45 1.92
C GLU A 346 3.78 -11.80 1.69
N VAL A 347 4.40 -11.24 0.65
CA VAL A 347 5.82 -11.45 0.37
C VAL A 347 6.71 -10.82 1.44
N PHE A 348 6.41 -9.60 1.89
CA PHE A 348 7.11 -9.00 3.03
C PHE A 348 6.92 -9.81 4.33
N ASN A 349 5.73 -10.36 4.56
CA ASN A 349 5.47 -11.22 5.71
C ASN A 349 6.25 -12.54 5.62
N LEU A 350 6.38 -13.13 4.42
CA LEU A 350 7.22 -14.29 4.17
C LEU A 350 8.70 -13.98 4.44
N MET A 351 9.20 -12.84 3.97
CA MET A 351 10.59 -12.41 4.25
C MET A 351 10.82 -12.20 5.75
N LYS A 352 9.89 -11.55 6.46
CA LYS A 352 9.97 -11.38 7.92
C LYS A 352 9.94 -12.73 8.65
N ALA A 353 9.04 -13.62 8.27
CA ALA A 353 8.92 -14.96 8.86
C ALA A 353 10.21 -15.77 8.65
N ALA A 354 10.82 -15.69 7.47
CA ALA A 354 12.11 -16.32 7.17
C ALA A 354 13.22 -15.80 8.09
N VAL A 355 13.37 -14.47 8.23
CA VAL A 355 14.37 -13.85 9.11
C VAL A 355 14.16 -14.22 10.59
N LEU A 356 12.91 -14.27 11.05
CA LEU A 356 12.59 -14.68 12.42
C LEU A 356 12.87 -16.17 12.66
N SER A 357 12.69 -17.00 11.64
CA SER A 357 12.97 -18.45 11.71
C SER A 357 14.47 -18.74 11.73
N SER A 358 15.29 -17.95 11.01
CA SER A 358 16.76 -18.04 11.09
C SER A 358 17.33 -17.73 12.47
N SER A 359 16.71 -16.81 13.22
CA SER A 359 17.28 -16.31 14.47
C SER A 359 17.12 -17.26 15.67
N ARG A 360 16.38 -18.36 15.53
CA ARG A 360 16.10 -19.31 16.62
C ARG A 360 16.99 -20.56 16.62
N ARG A 361 17.92 -20.68 15.67
CA ARG A 361 18.92 -21.76 15.64
C ARG A 361 20.28 -21.21 16.03
#